data_AF-A0A4Y2JUX0-F1
#
_entry.id   AF-A0A4Y2JUX0-F1
#
_cell.length_a   1.000
_cell.length_b   1.000
_cell.length_c   1.000
_cell.angle_alpha   90.00
_cell.angle_beta   90.00
_cell.angle_gamma   90.00
#
_symmetry.space_group_name_H-M   'P 1'
#
loop_
_entity.id
_entity.type
_entity.pdbx_description
1 polymer ?
#
loop_
_entity_poly.entity_id
_entity_poly.type
_entity_poly.pdbx_seq_one_letter_code
_entity_poly.pdbx_strand_id
1 'polypeptide(L)'
;MGAEVKSPPGNGSYCFRIHGHIYHRIARLYSNERFKPGYGQLYIFDASEANSWRLGNNPSCLSSVMEKLDALLRTINPYAESYLQMHQLIQSNLTVNVKMIFMEHPDLDMRRYNAPTFSTEVAVIFVGDDGEPPANRDICIYPIGEGCKNISPLNHCNDPMVYPLLFPIGEQGWSNETEHVEERRSAKRNRVTQLQFYAYRLSVRSGFSLLHSSSKLFHQYVIDAYVKTEGSRLNYIRLNQKDLRVEFYRGLLDALTTRASNNNLRVGKLVILLSSFQGSPRSMQQNYQDAMAMVRKFGRPDLFVTFTCNPSWPEILNAMQGRERPENRPDIVVRVFKMKLLELLDDLIKRKVFGCVTSYIYVIEFQNRGLPHCHILLTLDSSSKIRTKYDIDKFVTAELPNINVNRRLFEIVTKCMVHGPCGPNAPCMKDGECSKQFPKAFREETEENVNGYPVYKRRCIEPVRVGKHYIDNRWIVPYNPWLSKKYNAHINVEVCASVKSVKYLYKYVYKGHDAASITLKNDDSVNHDEILNSLDGRYVSAPEAMWRLSEFSMSDKSHTVIRFAVHLPEQQAIFLKKGKKMKQLNGLL
;
A
#
# COMPACT_ATOMS: atom_id res chain seq x y z
N MET A 1 0.41 -9.96 -15.99
CA MET A 1 -0.28 -9.18 -14.94
C MET A 1 -1.22 -8.20 -15.61
N GLY A 2 -2.51 -8.22 -15.30
CA GLY A 2 -3.46 -7.20 -15.79
C GLY A 2 -3.69 -6.13 -14.72
N ALA A 3 -3.05 -4.97 -14.86
CA ALA A 3 -3.34 -3.77 -14.06
C ALA A 3 -3.01 -2.54 -14.93
N GLU A 4 -3.81 -1.48 -14.85
CA GLU A 4 -3.44 -0.19 -15.47
C GLU A 4 -2.24 0.40 -14.71
N VAL A 5 -1.03 0.20 -15.24
CA VAL A 5 0.18 0.82 -14.71
C VAL A 5 0.21 2.28 -15.16
N LYS A 6 -0.17 3.20 -14.27
CA LYS A 6 -0.04 4.65 -14.51
C LYS A 6 1.28 5.15 -13.97
N SER A 7 2.09 5.74 -14.85
CA SER A 7 3.26 6.53 -14.43
C SER A 7 2.79 7.71 -13.56
N PRO A 8 3.46 8.02 -12.43
CA PRO A 8 3.11 9.19 -11.63
C PRO A 8 3.25 10.48 -12.47
N PRO A 9 2.38 11.48 -12.28
CA PRO A 9 2.51 12.74 -13.00
C PRO A 9 3.78 13.51 -12.57
N GLY A 10 4.61 13.90 -13.55
CA GLY A 10 5.79 14.77 -13.38
C GLY A 10 7.15 14.05 -13.25
N ASN A 11 8.21 14.83 -12.99
CA ASN A 11 9.62 14.38 -12.86
C ASN A 11 9.95 13.69 -11.50
N GLY A 12 8.98 13.03 -10.87
CA GLY A 12 9.17 12.37 -9.57
C GLY A 12 9.72 10.95 -9.68
N SER A 13 10.22 10.40 -8.56
CA SER A 13 10.69 9.01 -8.45
C SER A 13 9.62 8.01 -8.90
N TYR A 14 10.04 6.92 -9.58
CA TYR A 14 9.13 5.91 -10.11
C TYR A 14 8.36 5.21 -8.99
N CYS A 15 7.03 5.26 -9.05
CA CYS A 15 6.14 4.51 -8.16
C CYS A 15 5.29 3.57 -9.01
N PHE A 16 5.44 2.25 -8.81
CA PHE A 16 4.47 1.29 -9.35
C PHE A 16 3.15 1.51 -8.62
N ARG A 17 2.06 1.59 -9.38
CA ARG A 17 0.72 1.89 -8.91
C ARG A 17 -0.23 0.89 -9.55
N ILE A 18 -1.10 0.33 -8.73
CA ILE A 18 -2.12 -0.62 -9.17
C ILE A 18 -3.47 0.07 -9.08
N HIS A 19 -4.33 -0.20 -10.05
CA HIS A 19 -5.73 0.18 -10.06
C HIS A 19 -6.57 -1.09 -10.28
N GLY A 20 -7.43 -1.43 -9.32
CA GLY A 20 -8.28 -2.63 -9.36
C GLY A 20 -7.60 -3.92 -8.87
N HIS A 21 -8.15 -5.06 -9.27
CA HIS A 21 -7.66 -6.39 -8.85
C HIS A 21 -6.46 -6.82 -9.70
N ILE A 22 -5.38 -7.28 -9.05
CA ILE A 22 -4.31 -7.99 -9.74
C ILE A 22 -4.77 -9.40 -10.04
N TYR A 23 -4.63 -9.79 -11.31
CA TYR A 23 -4.67 -11.19 -11.69
C TYR A 23 -3.47 -11.53 -12.57
N HIS A 24 -2.96 -12.73 -12.36
CA HIS A 24 -1.87 -13.32 -13.12
C HIS A 24 -2.47 -14.32 -14.09
N ARG A 25 -2.13 -14.20 -15.37
CA ARG A 25 -2.64 -15.10 -16.41
C ARG A 25 -1.53 -15.95 -16.94
N ILE A 26 -1.86 -17.20 -17.21
CA ILE A 26 -1.02 -18.11 -17.96
C ILE A 26 -1.60 -18.31 -19.35
N ALA A 27 -0.72 -18.16 -20.34
CA ALA A 27 -1.04 -18.42 -21.74
C ALA A 27 -0.97 -19.93 -22.02
N ARG A 28 -1.58 -20.33 -23.15
CA ARG A 28 -1.53 -21.70 -23.66
C ARG A 28 -0.12 -22.05 -24.13
N LEU A 29 0.13 -23.30 -24.52
CA LEU A 29 1.43 -23.67 -25.07
C LEU A 29 1.68 -23.02 -26.44
N TYR A 30 0.71 -23.13 -27.36
CA TYR A 30 0.79 -22.53 -28.69
C TYR A 30 -0.12 -21.30 -28.81
N SER A 31 0.33 -20.28 -29.51
CA SER A 31 -0.46 -19.09 -29.81
C SER A 31 -1.22 -19.26 -31.14
N ASN A 32 -2.50 -18.88 -31.17
CA ASN A 32 -3.23 -18.70 -32.42
C ASN A 32 -2.77 -17.38 -33.07
N GLU A 33 -2.93 -17.20 -34.40
CA GLU A 33 -2.49 -16.02 -35.18
C GLU A 33 -2.87 -14.64 -34.58
N ARG A 34 -3.85 -14.58 -33.68
CA ARG A 34 -4.26 -13.36 -32.94
C ARG A 34 -3.33 -12.94 -31.80
N PHE A 35 -2.41 -13.78 -31.31
CA PHE A 35 -1.55 -13.46 -30.16
C PHE A 35 -0.08 -13.76 -30.47
N LYS A 36 0.82 -12.80 -30.20
CA LYS A 36 2.26 -13.01 -30.32
C LYS A 36 2.76 -13.96 -29.21
N PRO A 37 3.71 -14.87 -29.48
CA PRO A 37 4.30 -15.73 -28.47
C PRO A 37 4.93 -14.92 -27.32
N GLY A 38 4.76 -15.38 -26.09
CA GLY A 38 5.31 -14.69 -24.92
C GLY A 38 5.38 -15.54 -23.66
N TYR A 39 6.12 -15.05 -22.66
CA TYR A 39 6.25 -15.68 -21.34
C TYR A 39 6.79 -17.12 -21.43
N GLY A 40 6.17 -18.08 -20.75
CA GLY A 40 6.60 -19.49 -20.73
C GLY A 40 6.62 -20.16 -22.11
N GLN A 41 5.83 -19.67 -23.07
CA GLN A 41 5.82 -20.18 -24.45
C GLN A 41 7.19 -20.04 -25.11
N LEU A 42 7.98 -19.03 -24.73
CA LEU A 42 9.28 -18.77 -25.34
C LEU A 42 10.29 -19.90 -25.10
N TYR A 43 10.06 -20.77 -24.12
CA TYR A 43 10.94 -21.91 -23.85
C TYR A 43 10.76 -23.06 -24.84
N ILE A 44 9.71 -23.08 -25.66
CA ILE A 44 9.51 -24.12 -26.69
C ILE A 44 10.29 -23.83 -27.98
N PHE A 45 10.60 -22.56 -28.24
CA PHE A 45 11.35 -22.13 -29.42
C PHE A 45 12.85 -22.27 -29.17
N ASP A 46 13.64 -22.24 -30.26
CA ASP A 46 15.09 -22.15 -30.14
C ASP A 46 15.49 -20.85 -29.43
N ALA A 47 16.68 -20.86 -28.81
CA ALA A 47 17.13 -19.74 -27.99
C ALA A 47 17.25 -18.42 -28.79
N SER A 48 17.65 -18.49 -30.06
CA SER A 48 17.82 -17.31 -30.92
C SER A 48 16.46 -16.69 -31.27
N GLU A 49 15.50 -17.51 -31.67
CA GLU A 49 14.13 -17.06 -31.95
C GLU A 49 13.45 -16.51 -30.69
N ALA A 50 13.52 -17.24 -29.57
CA ALA A 50 12.96 -16.81 -28.29
C ALA A 50 13.53 -15.44 -27.85
N ASN A 51 14.85 -15.24 -27.98
CA ASN A 51 15.50 -13.98 -27.64
C ASN A 51 15.13 -12.85 -28.60
N SER A 52 14.93 -13.14 -29.89
CA SER A 52 14.43 -12.18 -30.87
C SER A 52 13.03 -11.67 -30.49
N TRP A 53 12.13 -12.55 -30.06
CA TRP A 53 10.81 -12.17 -29.54
C TRP A 53 10.92 -11.34 -28.25
N ARG A 54 11.81 -11.71 -27.31
CA ARG A 54 12.03 -10.93 -26.08
C ARG A 54 12.56 -9.53 -26.36
N LEU A 55 13.53 -9.40 -27.26
CA LEU A 55 14.13 -8.12 -27.65
C LEU A 55 13.14 -7.25 -28.45
N GLY A 56 12.31 -7.84 -29.31
CA GLY A 56 11.24 -7.14 -30.00
C GLY A 56 10.24 -6.48 -29.04
N ASN A 57 9.95 -7.13 -27.90
CA ASN A 57 9.11 -6.57 -26.85
C ASN A 57 9.87 -5.64 -25.88
N ASN A 58 11.20 -5.72 -25.83
CA ASN A 58 12.06 -4.99 -24.89
C ASN A 58 13.29 -4.40 -25.61
N PRO A 59 13.10 -3.43 -26.53
CA PRO A 59 14.16 -2.96 -27.43
C PRO A 59 15.30 -2.24 -26.70
N SER A 60 15.09 -1.81 -25.44
CA SER A 60 16.12 -1.18 -24.61
C SER A 60 17.03 -2.17 -23.87
N CYS A 61 16.77 -3.48 -23.97
CA CYS A 61 17.59 -4.50 -23.31
C CYS A 61 18.81 -4.89 -24.16
N LEU A 62 19.90 -5.28 -23.49
CA LEU A 62 21.11 -5.77 -24.17
C LEU A 62 20.93 -7.23 -24.61
N SER A 63 21.19 -7.52 -25.89
CA SER A 63 21.09 -8.89 -26.45
C SER A 63 21.90 -9.90 -25.65
N SER A 64 23.17 -9.56 -25.38
CA SER A 64 24.09 -10.44 -24.65
C SER A 64 23.64 -10.77 -23.23
N VAL A 65 22.87 -9.90 -22.58
CA VAL A 65 22.29 -10.17 -21.26
C VAL A 65 21.07 -11.07 -21.40
N MET A 66 20.23 -10.84 -22.41
CA MET A 66 19.05 -11.66 -22.68
C MET A 66 19.45 -13.11 -22.98
N GLU A 67 20.48 -13.30 -23.82
CA GLU A 67 21.04 -14.61 -24.16
C GLU A 67 21.54 -15.36 -22.93
N LYS A 68 22.29 -14.68 -22.04
CA LYS A 68 22.78 -15.27 -20.79
C LYS A 68 21.64 -15.65 -19.84
N LEU A 69 20.61 -14.81 -19.75
CA LEU A 69 19.44 -15.10 -18.91
C LEU A 69 18.61 -16.26 -19.45
N ASP A 70 18.41 -16.33 -20.77
CA ASP A 70 17.70 -17.45 -21.41
C ASP A 70 18.45 -18.77 -21.21
N ALA A 71 19.76 -18.78 -21.47
CA ALA A 71 20.61 -19.95 -21.24
C ALA A 71 20.56 -20.40 -19.77
N LEU A 72 20.66 -19.45 -18.82
CA LEU A 72 20.55 -19.74 -17.40
C LEU A 72 19.19 -20.37 -17.07
N LEU A 73 18.08 -19.71 -17.44
CA LEU A 73 16.73 -20.18 -17.10
C LEU A 73 16.42 -21.53 -17.73
N ARG A 74 16.83 -21.80 -18.98
CA ARG A 74 16.67 -23.13 -19.60
C ARG A 74 17.44 -24.22 -18.87
N THR A 75 18.54 -23.86 -18.20
CA THR A 75 19.38 -24.82 -17.48
C THR A 75 18.85 -25.14 -16.08
N ILE A 76 18.34 -24.12 -15.36
CA ILE A 76 18.04 -24.26 -13.92
C ILE A 76 16.57 -24.06 -13.55
N ASN A 77 15.72 -23.58 -14.46
CA ASN A 77 14.33 -23.27 -14.14
C ASN A 77 13.42 -24.48 -14.43
N PRO A 78 12.79 -25.07 -13.39
CA PRO A 78 11.97 -26.27 -13.57
C PRO A 78 10.71 -26.02 -14.41
N TYR A 79 10.18 -24.79 -14.42
CA TYR A 79 9.05 -24.43 -15.26
C TYR A 79 9.46 -24.38 -16.73
N ALA A 80 10.62 -23.78 -17.05
CA ALA A 80 11.15 -23.75 -18.42
C ALA A 80 11.33 -25.15 -19.00
N GLU A 81 11.89 -26.07 -18.19
CA GLU A 81 12.01 -27.47 -18.55
C GLU A 81 10.64 -28.13 -18.80
N SER A 82 9.66 -27.88 -17.93
CA SER A 82 8.30 -28.44 -18.07
C SER A 82 7.62 -28.00 -19.39
N TYR A 83 7.80 -26.75 -19.80
CA TYR A 83 7.31 -26.25 -21.10
C TYR A 83 7.97 -26.96 -22.28
N LEU A 84 9.28 -27.22 -22.20
CA LEU A 84 10.03 -27.93 -23.24
C LEU A 84 9.62 -29.41 -23.32
N GLN A 85 9.51 -30.09 -22.18
CA GLN A 85 9.07 -31.48 -22.11
C GLN A 85 7.65 -31.65 -22.69
N MET A 86 6.72 -30.74 -22.37
CA MET A 86 5.37 -30.75 -22.94
C MET A 86 5.40 -30.61 -24.46
N HIS A 87 6.24 -29.72 -24.99
CA HIS A 87 6.38 -29.51 -26.43
C HIS A 87 6.93 -30.76 -27.14
N GLN A 88 7.98 -31.39 -26.60
CA GLN A 88 8.58 -32.60 -27.14
C GLN A 88 7.59 -33.78 -27.15
N LEU A 89 6.81 -33.93 -26.08
CA LEU A 89 5.78 -34.97 -26.01
C LEU A 89 4.70 -34.80 -27.07
N ILE A 90 4.24 -33.57 -27.31
CA ILE A 90 3.27 -33.27 -28.38
C ILE A 90 3.85 -33.55 -29.77
N GLN A 91 5.10 -33.17 -30.02
CA GLN A 91 5.76 -33.44 -31.30
C GLN A 91 5.93 -34.95 -31.55
N SER A 92 6.21 -35.72 -30.50
CA SER A 92 6.34 -37.18 -30.60
C SER A 92 5.00 -37.92 -30.70
N ASN A 93 3.88 -37.31 -30.28
CA ASN A 93 2.56 -37.95 -30.19
C ASN A 93 1.44 -36.99 -30.64
N LEU A 94 1.35 -36.73 -31.95
CA LEU A 94 0.43 -35.75 -32.56
C LEU A 94 -1.07 -36.05 -32.33
N THR A 95 -1.42 -37.28 -31.97
CA THR A 95 -2.81 -37.73 -31.79
C THR A 95 -3.29 -37.67 -30.35
N VAL A 96 -2.41 -37.38 -29.37
CA VAL A 96 -2.73 -37.53 -27.95
C VAL A 96 -3.01 -36.18 -27.28
N ASN A 97 -4.03 -36.15 -26.42
CA ASN A 97 -4.36 -34.96 -25.64
C ASN A 97 -3.39 -34.80 -24.47
N VAL A 98 -2.38 -33.95 -24.66
CA VAL A 98 -1.36 -33.64 -23.64
C VAL A 98 -1.81 -32.48 -22.76
N LYS A 99 -1.66 -32.56 -21.44
CA LYS A 99 -1.97 -31.46 -20.51
C LYS A 99 -0.86 -31.32 -19.48
N MET A 100 -0.33 -30.10 -19.27
CA MET A 100 0.65 -29.83 -18.21
C MET A 100 -0.06 -29.26 -16.98
N ILE A 101 0.21 -29.82 -15.81
CA ILE A 101 -0.43 -29.44 -14.54
C ILE A 101 0.64 -29.14 -13.50
N PHE A 102 0.57 -27.95 -12.90
CA PHE A 102 1.35 -27.62 -11.72
C PHE A 102 0.48 -27.93 -10.50
N MET A 103 0.93 -28.90 -9.69
CA MET A 103 0.12 -29.49 -8.61
C MET A 103 0.45 -28.86 -7.26
N GLU A 104 -0.53 -28.81 -6.36
CA GLU A 104 -0.34 -28.29 -5.01
C GLU A 104 0.29 -29.34 -4.05
N HIS A 105 0.12 -30.65 -4.33
CA HIS A 105 0.61 -31.76 -3.49
C HIS A 105 1.27 -32.90 -4.29
N PRO A 106 2.26 -33.61 -3.70
CA PRO A 106 2.85 -34.84 -4.24
C PRO A 106 2.02 -36.13 -4.04
N ASP A 107 0.89 -36.09 -3.31
CA ASP A 107 0.17 -37.29 -2.82
C ASP A 107 -0.60 -38.10 -3.90
N LEU A 108 -0.23 -37.98 -5.17
CA LEU A 108 -0.68 -38.91 -6.20
C LEU A 108 0.24 -40.12 -6.24
N ASP A 109 -0.34 -41.32 -6.33
CA ASP A 109 0.41 -42.56 -6.55
C ASP A 109 1.19 -42.46 -7.88
N MET A 110 2.47 -42.08 -7.76
CA MET A 110 3.41 -41.91 -8.87
C MET A 110 3.66 -43.21 -9.66
N ARG A 111 3.14 -44.37 -9.20
CA ARG A 111 3.24 -45.64 -9.93
C ARG A 111 2.16 -45.78 -11.02
N ARG A 112 1.13 -44.92 -11.02
CA ARG A 112 -0.02 -45.02 -11.94
C ARG A 112 -0.01 -44.00 -13.08
N TYR A 113 0.79 -42.94 -12.96
CA TYR A 113 0.94 -41.88 -13.95
C TYR A 113 2.41 -41.80 -14.37
N ASN A 114 2.69 -41.83 -15.68
CA ASN A 114 4.05 -41.80 -16.21
C ASN A 114 4.79 -40.58 -15.65
N ALA A 115 5.86 -40.82 -14.89
CA ALA A 115 6.70 -39.77 -14.32
C ALA A 115 7.27 -38.86 -15.44
N PRO A 116 7.44 -37.54 -15.19
CA PRO A 116 8.34 -36.73 -16.01
C PRO A 116 9.71 -37.41 -16.01
N THR A 117 10.28 -37.65 -17.18
CA THR A 117 11.43 -38.55 -17.30
C THR A 117 12.68 -38.04 -16.58
N PHE A 118 12.76 -36.76 -16.20
CA PHE A 118 13.85 -36.24 -15.38
C PHE A 118 13.39 -35.05 -14.50
N SER A 119 13.83 -35.07 -13.23
CA SER A 119 14.08 -33.95 -12.28
C SER A 119 13.01 -32.90 -11.90
N THR A 120 11.84 -32.80 -12.53
CA THR A 120 10.87 -31.72 -12.20
C THR A 120 9.75 -32.16 -11.27
N GLU A 121 9.96 -32.03 -9.94
CA GLU A 121 8.91 -32.21 -8.90
C GLU A 121 7.77 -31.18 -8.98
N VAL A 122 7.87 -30.19 -9.88
CA VAL A 122 7.00 -29.00 -9.90
C VAL A 122 5.81 -29.15 -10.85
N ALA A 123 5.87 -30.03 -11.85
CA ALA A 123 4.82 -30.20 -12.86
C ALA A 123 4.64 -31.66 -13.29
N VAL A 124 3.40 -32.06 -13.57
CA VAL A 124 3.07 -33.36 -14.14
C VAL A 124 2.41 -33.18 -15.51
N ILE A 125 2.86 -33.97 -16.49
CA ILE A 125 2.34 -33.96 -17.86
C ILE A 125 1.46 -35.21 -18.06
N PHE A 126 0.18 -35.01 -18.33
CA PHE A 126 -0.79 -36.08 -18.57
C PHE A 126 -0.95 -36.36 -20.07
N VAL A 127 -1.05 -37.65 -20.43
CA VAL A 127 -1.18 -38.18 -21.79
C VAL A 127 -2.30 -39.24 -21.78
N GLY A 128 -3.44 -39.01 -22.43
CA GLY A 128 -4.53 -40.02 -22.51
C GLY A 128 -5.84 -39.53 -23.16
N ASP A 129 -6.66 -40.49 -23.60
CA ASP A 129 -7.88 -40.26 -24.41
C ASP A 129 -9.09 -39.76 -23.57
N ASP A 130 -9.14 -40.12 -22.28
CA ASP A 130 -10.28 -39.83 -21.39
C ASP A 130 -9.92 -38.84 -20.25
N GLY A 131 -8.79 -38.13 -20.36
CA GLY A 131 -8.10 -37.48 -19.24
C GLY A 131 -8.85 -36.34 -18.55
N GLU A 132 -9.81 -36.68 -17.69
CA GLU A 132 -10.31 -35.90 -16.54
C GLU A 132 -9.14 -35.71 -15.57
N PRO A 133 -8.57 -34.50 -15.49
CA PRO A 133 -7.39 -34.30 -14.67
C PRO A 133 -7.78 -34.23 -13.18
N PRO A 134 -6.90 -34.61 -12.24
CA PRO A 134 -7.23 -34.82 -10.84
C PRO A 134 -8.04 -33.66 -10.23
N ALA A 135 -8.97 -33.97 -9.32
CA ALA A 135 -9.85 -32.97 -8.69
C ALA A 135 -9.09 -31.86 -7.93
N ASN A 136 -7.89 -32.16 -7.43
CA ASN A 136 -7.01 -31.23 -6.72
C ASN A 136 -6.00 -30.61 -7.69
N ARG A 137 -6.39 -29.57 -8.43
CA ARG A 137 -5.46 -28.82 -9.30
C ARG A 137 -5.83 -27.35 -9.41
N ASP A 138 -4.79 -26.52 -9.41
CA ASP A 138 -4.94 -25.07 -9.50
C ASP A 138 -4.50 -24.49 -10.86
N ILE A 139 -3.46 -25.04 -11.50
CA ILE A 139 -2.94 -24.52 -12.78
C ILE A 139 -2.80 -25.67 -13.78
N CYS A 140 -3.52 -25.59 -14.90
CA CYS A 140 -3.46 -26.57 -15.97
C CYS A 140 -3.35 -25.87 -17.32
N ILE A 141 -2.26 -26.12 -18.04
CA ILE A 141 -1.98 -25.60 -19.38
C ILE A 141 -2.43 -26.61 -20.43
N TYR A 142 -3.19 -26.12 -21.40
CA TYR A 142 -3.59 -26.88 -22.58
C TYR A 142 -2.72 -26.52 -23.80
N PRO A 143 -2.49 -27.47 -24.73
CA PRO A 143 -1.84 -27.22 -26.01
C PRO A 143 -2.65 -26.23 -26.86
N ILE A 144 -3.96 -26.48 -27.00
CA ILE A 144 -4.92 -25.75 -27.83
C ILE A 144 -6.24 -25.61 -27.02
N GLY A 145 -6.97 -24.50 -27.13
CA GLY A 145 -8.25 -24.28 -26.42
C GLY A 145 -8.82 -22.86 -26.56
N GLU A 146 -9.83 -22.48 -25.77
CA GLU A 146 -10.35 -21.09 -25.67
C GLU A 146 -10.02 -20.47 -24.28
N GLY A 147 -9.67 -19.18 -24.22
CA GLY A 147 -9.20 -18.46 -23.00
C GLY A 147 -7.73 -18.64 -22.52
N CYS A 148 -7.27 -17.68 -21.69
CA CYS A 148 -6.12 -17.77 -20.77
C CYS A 148 -6.64 -18.12 -19.36
N LYS A 149 -5.86 -18.80 -18.52
CA LYS A 149 -6.28 -19.12 -17.13
C LYS A 149 -5.65 -18.18 -16.11
N ASN A 150 -6.38 -17.88 -15.04
CA ASN A 150 -5.84 -17.14 -13.90
C ASN A 150 -5.05 -18.07 -12.98
N ILE A 151 -3.90 -17.61 -12.50
CA ILE A 151 -3.11 -18.28 -11.46
C ILE A 151 -3.64 -17.83 -10.11
N SER A 152 -4.04 -18.78 -9.26
CA SER A 152 -4.49 -18.49 -7.89
C SER A 152 -3.37 -17.78 -7.11
N PRO A 153 -3.66 -16.69 -6.38
CA PRO A 153 -2.69 -16.02 -5.49
C PRO A 153 -2.36 -16.83 -4.23
N LEU A 154 -3.09 -17.94 -3.98
CA LEU A 154 -2.87 -18.85 -2.86
C LEU A 154 -1.97 -20.04 -3.22
N ASN A 155 -1.63 -20.17 -4.51
CA ASN A 155 -0.83 -21.28 -5.01
C ASN A 155 0.67 -21.01 -4.84
N HIS A 156 1.42 -22.00 -4.35
CA HIS A 156 2.86 -21.87 -4.12
C HIS A 156 3.66 -21.62 -5.41
N CYS A 157 3.16 -22.01 -6.59
CA CYS A 157 3.82 -21.75 -7.88
C CYS A 157 3.61 -20.31 -8.36
N ASN A 158 2.74 -19.52 -7.71
CA ASN A 158 2.38 -18.18 -8.20
C ASN A 158 3.61 -17.25 -8.28
N ASP A 159 4.35 -17.10 -7.18
CA ASP A 159 5.53 -16.23 -7.13
C ASP A 159 6.61 -16.62 -8.16
N PRO A 160 7.07 -17.89 -8.24
CA PRO A 160 8.11 -18.26 -9.20
C PRO A 160 7.67 -18.22 -10.66
N MET A 161 6.40 -18.49 -10.97
CA MET A 161 5.88 -18.39 -12.34
C MET A 161 5.68 -16.93 -12.80
N VAL A 162 5.35 -16.03 -11.88
CA VAL A 162 5.17 -14.59 -12.19
C VAL A 162 6.50 -13.86 -12.24
N TYR A 163 7.46 -14.25 -11.37
CA TYR A 163 8.75 -13.59 -11.22
C TYR A 163 9.92 -14.57 -11.46
N PRO A 164 10.05 -15.17 -12.65
CA PRO A 164 11.09 -16.19 -12.92
C PRO A 164 12.51 -15.66 -12.74
N LEU A 165 12.74 -14.34 -12.90
CA LEU A 165 14.03 -13.71 -12.63
C LEU A 165 14.34 -13.52 -11.14
N LEU A 166 13.33 -13.49 -10.26
CA LEU A 166 13.53 -13.45 -8.81
C LEU A 166 13.64 -14.85 -8.20
N PHE A 167 13.10 -15.85 -8.88
CA PHE A 167 13.06 -17.25 -8.46
C PHE A 167 13.57 -18.16 -9.59
N PRO A 168 14.83 -18.04 -10.00
CA PRO A 168 15.35 -18.72 -11.20
C PRO A 168 15.30 -20.24 -11.09
N ILE A 169 15.44 -20.79 -9.88
CA ILE A 169 15.34 -22.23 -9.59
C ILE A 169 13.92 -22.68 -9.23
N GLY A 170 12.92 -21.79 -9.31
CA GLY A 170 11.53 -22.13 -9.04
C GLY A 170 11.18 -22.32 -7.55
N GLU A 171 11.88 -21.65 -6.62
CA GLU A 171 11.56 -21.75 -5.19
C GLU A 171 10.07 -21.45 -4.94
N GLN A 172 9.43 -22.34 -4.18
CA GLN A 172 8.01 -22.22 -3.87
C GLN A 172 7.70 -20.95 -3.07
N GLY A 173 6.62 -20.28 -3.48
CA GLY A 173 5.98 -19.20 -2.75
C GLY A 173 5.12 -19.69 -1.59
N TRP A 174 4.34 -18.78 -1.02
CA TRP A 174 3.43 -19.10 0.08
C TRP A 174 2.24 -19.96 -0.39
N SER A 175 1.78 -20.88 0.47
CA SER A 175 0.51 -21.60 0.34
C SER A 175 -0.27 -21.66 1.65
N ASN A 176 -1.57 -21.97 1.58
CA ASN A 176 -2.42 -22.18 2.75
C ASN A 176 -1.92 -23.30 3.68
N GLU A 177 -1.08 -24.18 3.16
CA GLU A 177 -0.52 -25.31 3.88
C GLU A 177 0.84 -25.05 4.49
N THR A 178 1.44 -23.89 4.25
CA THR A 178 2.75 -23.58 4.83
C THR A 178 2.65 -23.64 6.37
N GLU A 179 3.32 -24.58 7.01
CA GLU A 179 3.27 -24.77 8.47
C GLU A 179 4.42 -24.05 9.17
N HIS A 180 4.19 -23.65 10.42
CA HIS A 180 5.27 -23.22 11.29
C HIS A 180 6.21 -24.41 11.59
N VAL A 181 7.47 -24.14 11.87
CA VAL A 181 8.36 -25.12 12.53
C VAL A 181 7.76 -25.52 13.89
N GLU A 182 7.98 -26.75 14.33
CA GLU A 182 7.34 -27.33 15.53
C GLU A 182 7.40 -26.40 16.75
N GLU A 183 8.54 -25.76 16.99
CA GLU A 183 8.79 -24.85 18.12
C GLU A 183 7.89 -23.61 18.12
N ARG A 184 7.38 -23.20 16.96
CA ARG A 184 6.50 -22.03 16.78
C ARG A 184 5.03 -22.41 16.58
N ARG A 185 4.72 -23.71 16.53
CA ARG A 185 3.33 -24.18 16.44
C ARG A 185 2.65 -23.99 17.79
N SER A 186 1.39 -23.58 17.75
CA SER A 186 0.50 -23.62 18.90
C SER A 186 -0.79 -24.35 18.53
N ALA A 187 -1.53 -24.85 19.52
CA ALA A 187 -2.82 -25.50 19.30
C ALA A 187 -3.83 -24.63 18.52
N LYS A 188 -3.65 -23.31 18.52
CA LYS A 188 -4.50 -22.34 17.80
C LYS A 188 -3.89 -21.81 16.51
N ARG A 189 -2.58 -21.95 16.29
CA ARG A 189 -1.86 -21.40 15.13
C ARG A 189 -0.73 -22.34 14.72
N ASN A 190 -0.99 -23.16 13.72
CA ASN A 190 -0.04 -24.09 13.10
C ASN A 190 0.42 -23.63 11.71
N ARG A 191 -0.38 -22.85 10.97
CA ARG A 191 -0.04 -22.34 9.64
C ARG A 191 0.63 -20.96 9.68
N VAL A 192 1.60 -20.76 8.80
CA VAL A 192 2.25 -19.47 8.50
C VAL A 192 1.27 -18.61 7.71
N THR A 193 1.00 -17.40 8.18
CA THR A 193 0.17 -16.47 7.41
C THR A 193 0.95 -15.87 6.25
N GLN A 194 0.25 -15.48 5.19
CA GLN A 194 0.85 -14.83 4.03
C GLN A 194 1.68 -13.58 4.42
N LEU A 195 1.20 -12.82 5.42
CA LEU A 195 1.95 -11.69 6.00
C LEU A 195 3.28 -12.13 6.62
N GLN A 196 3.28 -13.19 7.43
CA GLN A 196 4.50 -13.72 8.05
C GLN A 196 5.50 -14.20 7.01
N PHE A 197 5.02 -14.89 5.97
CA PHE A 197 5.86 -15.37 4.88
C PHE A 197 6.52 -14.21 4.13
N TYR A 198 5.75 -13.21 3.70
CA TYR A 198 6.31 -12.08 2.97
C TYR A 198 7.18 -11.18 3.85
N ALA A 199 6.82 -10.95 5.11
CA ALA A 199 7.69 -10.25 6.07
C ALA A 199 9.03 -10.97 6.24
N TYR A 200 9.02 -12.31 6.31
CA TYR A 200 10.23 -13.11 6.34
C TYR A 200 11.04 -13.01 5.03
N ARG A 201 10.41 -13.14 3.86
CA ARG A 201 11.11 -13.05 2.57
C ARG A 201 11.73 -11.67 2.33
N LEU A 202 11.03 -10.60 2.71
CA LEU A 202 11.47 -9.21 2.58
C LEU A 202 12.43 -8.75 3.69
N SER A 203 12.74 -9.60 4.66
CA SER A 203 13.74 -9.28 5.67
C SER A 203 15.14 -9.20 5.05
N VAL A 204 15.90 -8.17 5.44
CA VAL A 204 17.28 -7.99 5.00
C VAL A 204 18.17 -8.92 5.81
N ARG A 205 18.98 -9.71 5.11
CA ARG A 205 19.95 -10.66 5.68
C ARG A 205 21.35 -10.31 5.20
N SER A 206 22.37 -10.88 5.84
CA SER A 206 23.76 -10.79 5.37
C SER A 206 23.90 -11.49 4.02
N GLY A 207 24.59 -10.84 3.07
CA GLY A 207 24.86 -11.37 1.74
C GLY A 207 24.02 -10.73 0.64
N PHE A 208 24.23 -11.21 -0.58
CA PHE A 208 23.51 -10.73 -1.76
C PHE A 208 22.04 -11.16 -1.72
N SER A 209 21.13 -10.21 -1.97
CA SER A 209 19.70 -10.50 -2.06
C SER A 209 19.16 -10.06 -3.42
N LEU A 210 18.88 -11.05 -4.28
CA LEU A 210 18.32 -10.83 -5.61
C LEU A 210 17.03 -10.00 -5.57
N LEU A 211 16.16 -10.25 -4.58
CA LEU A 211 14.95 -9.48 -4.34
C LEU A 211 15.26 -7.99 -4.19
N HIS A 212 16.11 -7.62 -3.23
CA HIS A 212 16.41 -6.21 -2.93
C HIS A 212 17.20 -5.51 -4.03
N SER A 213 18.03 -6.25 -4.79
CA SER A 213 18.82 -5.69 -5.89
C SER A 213 18.04 -5.53 -7.21
N SER A 214 16.80 -6.00 -7.29
CA SER A 214 15.99 -6.02 -8.52
C SER A 214 15.24 -4.71 -8.84
N SER A 215 15.45 -3.65 -8.05
CA SER A 215 14.95 -2.28 -8.30
C SER A 215 13.45 -2.20 -8.62
N LYS A 216 13.04 -1.85 -9.86
CA LYS A 216 11.61 -1.70 -10.20
C LYS A 216 10.84 -3.03 -10.07
N LEU A 217 11.51 -4.16 -10.29
CA LEU A 217 10.91 -5.49 -10.12
C LEU A 217 10.64 -5.78 -8.63
N PHE A 218 11.52 -5.29 -7.74
CA PHE A 218 11.31 -5.36 -6.30
C PHE A 218 10.03 -4.61 -5.89
N HIS A 219 9.78 -3.43 -6.45
CA HIS A 219 8.56 -2.67 -6.18
C HIS A 219 7.31 -3.47 -6.57
N GLN A 220 7.33 -4.06 -7.76
CA GLN A 220 6.22 -4.85 -8.26
C GLN A 220 5.98 -6.08 -7.36
N TYR A 221 7.04 -6.77 -6.94
CA TYR A 221 6.94 -7.92 -6.03
C TYR A 221 6.37 -7.53 -4.66
N VAL A 222 6.85 -6.44 -4.05
CA VAL A 222 6.37 -5.95 -2.75
C VAL A 222 4.89 -5.57 -2.79
N ILE A 223 4.46 -4.89 -3.86
CA ILE A 223 3.06 -4.49 -4.01
C ILE A 223 2.18 -5.72 -4.25
N ASP A 224 2.60 -6.66 -5.10
CA ASP A 224 1.86 -7.90 -5.35
C ASP A 224 1.73 -8.72 -4.06
N ALA A 225 2.80 -8.87 -3.28
CA ALA A 225 2.79 -9.51 -1.97
C ALA A 225 1.78 -8.86 -0.99
N TYR A 226 1.73 -7.54 -0.95
CA TYR A 226 0.75 -6.82 -0.12
C TYR A 226 -0.68 -7.02 -0.61
N VAL A 227 -0.93 -6.88 -1.92
CA VAL A 227 -2.27 -7.03 -2.49
C VAL A 227 -2.77 -8.46 -2.35
N LYS A 228 -1.92 -9.48 -2.48
CA LYS A 228 -2.27 -10.87 -2.18
C LYS A 228 -2.66 -11.04 -0.71
N THR A 229 -1.85 -10.51 0.20
CA THR A 229 -2.12 -10.56 1.65
C THR A 229 -3.43 -9.86 2.02
N GLU A 230 -3.69 -8.68 1.47
CA GLU A 230 -4.92 -7.92 1.69
C GLU A 230 -6.13 -8.60 1.03
N GLY A 231 -5.96 -9.11 -0.19
CA GLY A 231 -6.97 -9.88 -0.92
C GLY A 231 -7.42 -11.12 -0.16
N SER A 232 -6.49 -11.87 0.44
CA SER A 232 -6.80 -13.01 1.32
C SER A 232 -7.66 -12.59 2.52
N ARG A 233 -7.34 -11.46 3.17
CA ARG A 233 -8.13 -10.91 4.28
C ARG A 233 -9.53 -10.48 3.84
N LEU A 234 -9.63 -9.79 2.70
CA LEU A 234 -10.90 -9.37 2.12
C LEU A 234 -11.76 -10.58 1.71
N ASN A 235 -11.16 -11.60 1.12
CA ASN A 235 -11.86 -12.82 0.76
C ASN A 235 -12.41 -13.55 2.00
N TYR A 236 -11.62 -13.62 3.08
CA TYR A 236 -12.11 -14.12 4.36
C TYR A 236 -13.32 -13.31 4.84
N ILE A 237 -13.26 -11.98 4.80
CA ILE A 237 -14.38 -11.12 5.18
C ILE A 237 -15.62 -11.41 4.32
N ARG A 238 -15.46 -11.56 3.01
CA ARG A 238 -16.54 -11.86 2.06
C ARG A 238 -17.22 -13.20 2.34
N LEU A 239 -16.43 -14.24 2.60
CA LEU A 239 -16.94 -15.60 2.80
C LEU A 239 -17.56 -15.80 4.19
N ASN A 240 -17.12 -15.03 5.19
CA ASN A 240 -17.51 -15.20 6.58
C ASN A 240 -18.48 -14.11 7.08
N GLN A 241 -19.14 -13.35 6.20
CA GLN A 241 -20.06 -12.26 6.58
C GLN A 241 -21.13 -12.70 7.62
N LYS A 242 -21.57 -13.96 7.60
CA LYS A 242 -22.56 -14.51 8.55
C LYS A 242 -21.99 -14.78 9.95
N ASP A 243 -20.70 -15.13 10.03
CA ASP A 243 -20.01 -15.46 11.28
C ASP A 243 -19.33 -14.23 11.90
N LEU A 244 -19.04 -13.23 11.07
CA LEU A 244 -18.49 -11.96 11.48
C LEU A 244 -19.56 -11.16 12.21
N ARG A 245 -19.28 -10.85 13.48
CA ARG A 245 -20.16 -10.03 14.31
C ARG A 245 -20.03 -8.58 13.90
N VAL A 246 -20.90 -8.11 13.00
CA VAL A 246 -20.90 -6.71 12.57
C VAL A 246 -22.04 -5.97 13.25
N GLU A 247 -21.70 -4.88 13.95
CA GLU A 247 -22.68 -4.03 14.62
C GLU A 247 -23.40 -3.11 13.63
N PHE A 248 -24.68 -2.83 13.92
CA PHE A 248 -25.59 -1.86 13.29
C PHE A 248 -25.85 -2.04 11.78
N TYR A 249 -26.63 -3.07 11.42
CA TYR A 249 -27.15 -3.27 10.07
C TYR A 249 -28.41 -2.46 9.74
N ARG A 250 -29.23 -2.08 10.74
CA ARG A 250 -30.59 -1.55 10.52
C ARG A 250 -30.59 -0.25 9.72
N GLY A 251 -29.83 0.77 10.13
CA GLY A 251 -29.80 2.06 9.42
C GLY A 251 -29.21 2.01 8.00
N LEU A 252 -28.22 1.14 7.76
CA LEU A 252 -27.67 0.95 6.42
C LEU A 252 -28.64 0.15 5.53
N LEU A 253 -29.27 -0.90 6.07
CA LEU A 253 -30.29 -1.67 5.37
C LEU A 253 -31.51 -0.80 5.04
N ASP A 254 -31.97 0.03 5.97
CA ASP A 254 -33.07 0.96 5.75
C ASP A 254 -32.73 1.93 4.61
N ALA A 255 -31.54 2.55 4.64
CA ALA A 255 -31.09 3.46 3.58
C ALA A 255 -30.97 2.77 2.21
N LEU A 256 -30.45 1.54 2.16
CA LEU A 256 -30.36 0.74 0.94
C LEU A 256 -31.74 0.33 0.43
N THR A 257 -32.66 -0.03 1.33
CA THR A 257 -34.04 -0.40 1.01
C THR A 257 -34.80 0.80 0.48
N THR A 258 -34.70 1.97 1.11
CA THR A 258 -35.27 3.23 0.60
C THR A 258 -34.71 3.56 -0.79
N ARG A 259 -33.39 3.44 -0.97
CA ARG A 259 -32.76 3.67 -2.28
C ARG A 259 -33.24 2.68 -3.34
N ALA A 260 -33.41 1.41 -2.98
CA ALA A 260 -33.91 0.38 -3.87
C ALA A 260 -35.37 0.66 -4.27
N SER A 261 -36.24 0.97 -3.29
CA SER A 261 -37.63 1.37 -3.53
C SER A 261 -37.75 2.63 -4.40
N ASN A 262 -36.93 3.66 -4.15
CA ASN A 262 -36.94 4.90 -4.94
C ASN A 262 -36.52 4.70 -6.40
N ASN A 263 -35.78 3.62 -6.71
CA ASN A 263 -35.30 3.32 -8.06
C ASN A 263 -36.01 2.09 -8.68
N ASN A 264 -37.06 1.54 -8.05
CA ASN A 264 -37.72 0.28 -8.45
C ASN A 264 -36.75 -0.92 -8.58
N LEU A 265 -35.69 -0.94 -7.78
CA LEU A 265 -34.68 -1.99 -7.76
C LEU A 265 -34.84 -2.89 -6.54
N ARG A 266 -34.28 -4.10 -6.57
CA ARG A 266 -34.19 -4.98 -5.39
C ARG A 266 -32.85 -4.75 -4.67
N VAL A 267 -32.85 -4.89 -3.33
CA VAL A 267 -31.60 -4.93 -2.57
C VAL A 267 -30.88 -6.25 -2.90
N GLY A 268 -29.67 -6.14 -3.43
CA GLY A 268 -28.85 -7.27 -3.83
C GLY A 268 -27.94 -7.77 -2.70
N LYS A 269 -26.74 -8.24 -3.06
CA LYS A 269 -25.76 -8.75 -2.11
C LYS A 269 -25.17 -7.62 -1.27
N LEU A 270 -25.13 -7.82 0.05
CA LEU A 270 -24.54 -6.91 1.02
C LEU A 270 -23.20 -7.46 1.52
N VAL A 271 -22.10 -6.75 1.26
CA VAL A 271 -20.76 -7.09 1.76
C VAL A 271 -20.18 -5.88 2.47
N ILE A 272 -19.87 -6.06 3.74
CA ILE A 272 -19.58 -4.99 4.70
C ILE A 272 -18.20 -5.25 5.30
N LEU A 273 -17.32 -4.24 5.25
CA LEU A 273 -15.99 -4.35 5.86
C LEU A 273 -16.10 -4.29 7.39
N LEU A 274 -15.11 -4.79 8.13
CA LEU A 274 -15.11 -4.68 9.59
C LEU A 274 -14.50 -3.36 10.04
N SER A 275 -14.81 -2.89 11.24
CA SER A 275 -14.11 -1.77 11.89
C SER A 275 -12.62 -2.07 12.14
N SER A 276 -12.28 -3.35 12.33
CA SER A 276 -10.90 -3.85 12.42
C SER A 276 -10.16 -3.83 11.09
N PHE A 277 -10.87 -3.73 9.96
CA PHE A 277 -10.23 -3.54 8.65
C PHE A 277 -9.83 -2.08 8.48
N GLN A 278 -8.53 -1.83 8.50
CA GLN A 278 -7.97 -0.49 8.49
C GLN A 278 -8.30 0.24 7.18
N GLY A 279 -8.92 1.42 7.28
CA GLY A 279 -9.40 2.19 6.12
C GLY A 279 -10.85 1.88 5.71
N SER A 280 -11.54 0.94 6.37
CA SER A 280 -12.98 0.76 6.16
C SER A 280 -13.78 1.99 6.61
N PRO A 281 -14.99 2.22 6.06
CA PRO A 281 -15.87 3.31 6.50
C PRO A 281 -16.05 3.34 8.03
N ARG A 282 -16.27 2.18 8.63
CA ARG A 282 -16.39 2.02 10.09
C ARG A 282 -15.08 2.32 10.82
N SER A 283 -13.93 1.85 10.33
CA SER A 283 -12.63 2.17 10.94
C SER A 283 -12.38 3.67 10.95
N MET A 284 -12.65 4.36 9.83
CA MET A 284 -12.51 5.81 9.72
C MET A 284 -13.47 6.56 10.65
N GLN A 285 -14.75 6.16 10.68
CA GLN A 285 -15.75 6.75 11.58
C GLN A 285 -15.38 6.56 13.06
N GLN A 286 -14.93 5.37 13.42
CA GLN A 286 -14.49 5.04 14.77
C GLN A 286 -13.28 5.86 15.20
N ASN A 287 -12.27 5.99 14.32
CA ASN A 287 -11.12 6.82 14.61
C ASN A 287 -11.51 8.31 14.76
N TYR A 288 -12.45 8.78 13.95
CA TYR A 288 -13.02 10.14 14.07
C TYR A 288 -13.72 10.35 15.42
N GLN A 289 -14.57 9.41 15.83
CA GLN A 289 -15.25 9.48 17.13
C GLN A 289 -14.26 9.48 18.30
N ASP A 290 -13.21 8.67 18.22
CA ASP A 290 -12.16 8.65 19.25
C ASP A 290 -11.44 9.99 19.35
N ALA A 291 -11.10 10.59 18.22
CA ALA A 291 -10.54 11.94 18.19
C ALA A 291 -11.46 12.96 18.84
N MET A 292 -12.75 12.94 18.50
CA MET A 292 -13.72 13.85 19.08
C MET A 292 -13.86 13.65 20.60
N ALA A 293 -13.79 12.40 21.07
CA ALA A 293 -13.76 12.09 22.50
C ALA A 293 -12.51 12.66 23.18
N MET A 294 -11.34 12.53 22.57
CA MET A 294 -10.10 13.12 23.07
C MET A 294 -10.19 14.66 23.10
N VAL A 295 -10.71 15.29 22.05
CA VAL A 295 -10.92 16.75 22.02
C VAL A 295 -11.89 17.20 23.09
N ARG A 296 -12.96 16.45 23.33
CA ARG A 296 -13.91 16.75 24.40
C ARG A 296 -13.27 16.65 25.79
N LYS A 297 -12.33 15.72 25.99
CA LYS A 297 -11.66 15.49 27.28
C LYS A 297 -10.49 16.44 27.53
N PHE A 298 -9.64 16.67 26.54
CA PHE A 298 -8.37 17.39 26.67
C PHE A 298 -8.39 18.79 26.04
N GLY A 299 -9.47 19.13 25.34
CA GLY A 299 -9.58 20.37 24.58
C GLY A 299 -9.12 20.24 23.13
N ARG A 300 -9.29 21.32 22.36
CA ARG A 300 -8.85 21.38 20.96
C ARG A 300 -7.32 21.20 20.85
N PRO A 301 -6.82 20.58 19.76
CA PRO A 301 -5.40 20.57 19.45
C PRO A 301 -4.87 22.00 19.30
N ASP A 302 -3.63 22.23 19.73
CA ASP A 302 -2.94 23.52 19.65
C ASP A 302 -1.96 23.56 18.47
N LEU A 303 -1.42 22.41 18.07
CA LEU A 303 -0.44 22.30 16.99
C LEU A 303 -0.80 21.19 16.02
N PHE A 304 -0.55 21.47 14.74
CA PHE A 304 -0.54 20.51 13.67
C PHE A 304 0.85 20.41 13.07
N VAL A 305 1.45 19.24 13.21
CA VAL A 305 2.79 18.95 12.70
C VAL A 305 2.67 17.97 11.55
N THR A 306 3.32 18.31 10.44
CA THR A 306 3.42 17.44 9.27
C THR A 306 4.89 17.09 9.05
N PHE A 307 5.19 15.81 8.89
CA PHE A 307 6.55 15.32 8.74
C PHE A 307 6.67 14.44 7.50
N THR A 308 7.41 14.92 6.51
CA THR A 308 7.67 14.19 5.26
C THR A 308 9.03 13.50 5.31
N CYS A 309 9.08 12.24 4.89
CA CYS A 309 10.33 11.51 4.74
C CYS A 309 11.30 12.23 3.80
N ASN A 310 12.57 12.36 4.20
CA ASN A 310 13.64 12.82 3.32
C ASN A 310 14.48 11.63 2.82
N PRO A 311 14.41 11.25 1.54
CA PRO A 311 15.19 10.13 1.00
C PRO A 311 16.70 10.40 0.98
N SER A 312 17.14 11.64 1.20
CA SER A 312 18.55 12.03 1.29
C SER A 312 19.11 11.93 2.72
N TRP A 313 18.40 11.30 3.66
CA TRP A 313 18.95 11.08 5.00
C TRP A 313 20.21 10.21 4.96
N PRO A 314 21.27 10.55 5.73
CA PRO A 314 22.48 9.74 5.79
C PRO A 314 22.20 8.28 6.15
N GLU A 315 21.23 8.01 7.03
CA GLU A 315 20.85 6.65 7.42
C GLU A 315 20.30 5.82 6.24
N ILE A 316 19.65 6.49 5.27
CA ILE A 316 19.19 5.84 4.04
C ILE A 316 20.37 5.68 3.09
N LEU A 317 21.11 6.75 2.83
CA LEU A 317 22.20 6.75 1.85
C LEU A 317 23.34 5.79 2.24
N ASN A 318 23.70 5.73 3.52
CA ASN A 318 24.75 4.85 4.03
C ASN A 318 24.33 3.37 4.01
N ALA A 319 23.02 3.09 3.95
CA ALA A 319 22.49 1.73 3.85
C ALA A 319 22.39 1.22 2.40
N MET A 320 22.64 2.08 1.40
CA MET A 320 22.67 1.68 0.00
C MET A 320 23.97 0.94 -0.32
N GLN A 321 23.88 -0.09 -1.16
CA GLN A 321 25.07 -0.82 -1.64
C GLN A 321 25.33 -0.54 -3.12
N GLY A 322 26.61 -0.34 -3.49
CA GLY A 322 27.03 -0.15 -4.88
C GLY A 322 26.32 1.02 -5.57
N ARG A 323 25.48 0.72 -6.57
CA ARG A 323 24.75 1.72 -7.39
C ARG A 323 23.26 1.81 -7.02
N GLU A 324 22.86 1.26 -5.88
CA GLU A 324 21.48 1.35 -5.41
C GLU A 324 21.05 2.81 -5.18
N ARG A 325 19.76 3.07 -5.40
CA ARG A 325 19.13 4.37 -5.16
C ARG A 325 18.08 4.22 -4.07
N PRO A 326 17.90 5.21 -3.18
CA PRO A 326 16.86 5.19 -2.14
C PRO A 326 15.46 4.86 -2.68
N GLU A 327 15.16 5.36 -3.88
CA GLU A 327 13.90 5.16 -4.58
C GLU A 327 13.58 3.69 -4.82
N ASN A 328 14.61 2.84 -4.98
CA ASN A 328 14.50 1.41 -5.26
C ASN A 328 14.51 0.54 -3.99
N ARG A 329 14.65 1.15 -2.80
CA ARG A 329 14.76 0.46 -1.50
C ARG A 329 13.67 0.91 -0.54
N PRO A 330 12.39 0.66 -0.86
CA PRO A 330 11.26 1.05 -0.01
C PRO A 330 11.37 0.46 1.40
N ASP A 331 11.97 -0.72 1.56
CA ASP A 331 12.26 -1.36 2.85
C ASP A 331 13.14 -0.51 3.76
N ILE A 332 14.19 0.13 3.22
CA ILE A 332 15.06 1.01 4.00
C ILE A 332 14.34 2.33 4.28
N VAL A 333 13.70 2.93 3.28
CA VAL A 333 13.02 4.22 3.40
C VAL A 333 11.96 4.19 4.52
N VAL A 334 11.10 3.16 4.55
CA VAL A 334 10.05 3.08 5.57
C VAL A 334 10.58 2.81 6.97
N ARG A 335 11.63 1.97 7.10
CA ARG A 335 12.25 1.68 8.40
C ARG A 335 12.93 2.92 8.98
N VAL A 336 13.70 3.64 8.16
CA VAL A 336 14.34 4.90 8.61
C VAL A 336 13.28 5.93 8.95
N PHE A 337 12.24 6.09 8.14
CA PHE A 337 11.14 7.00 8.48
C PHE A 337 10.46 6.63 9.79
N LYS A 338 10.19 5.33 10.03
CA LYS A 338 9.61 4.86 11.30
C LYS A 338 10.51 5.21 12.49
N MET A 339 11.82 5.00 12.38
CA MET A 339 12.78 5.38 13.44
C MET A 339 12.79 6.90 13.67
N LYS A 340 12.82 7.70 12.61
CA LYS A 340 12.78 9.17 12.71
C LYS A 340 11.46 9.68 13.30
N LEU A 341 10.34 9.04 12.96
CA LEU A 341 9.04 9.37 13.52
C LEU A 341 8.98 9.06 15.02
N LEU A 342 9.52 7.92 15.47
CA LEU A 342 9.58 7.59 16.89
C LEU A 342 10.43 8.60 17.66
N GLU A 343 11.59 8.98 17.12
CA GLU A 343 12.43 10.01 17.73
C GLU A 343 11.76 11.40 17.71
N LEU A 344 10.96 11.72 16.68
CA LEU A 344 10.15 12.95 16.63
C LEU A 344 9.08 12.94 17.72
N LEU A 345 8.39 11.83 17.92
CA LEU A 345 7.42 11.71 19.01
C LEU A 345 8.11 11.87 20.38
N ASP A 346 9.29 11.30 20.57
CA ASP A 346 10.07 11.49 21.80
C ASP A 346 10.47 12.95 22.01
N ASP A 347 10.86 13.67 20.95
CA ASP A 347 11.13 15.11 21.02
C ASP A 347 9.90 15.93 21.43
N LEU A 348 8.78 15.65 20.78
CA LEU A 348 7.53 16.37 21.02
C LEU A 348 6.98 16.10 22.43
N ILE A 349 7.03 14.85 22.88
CA ILE A 349 6.33 14.38 24.09
C ILE A 349 7.27 14.37 25.31
N LYS A 350 8.44 13.73 25.19
CA LYS A 350 9.36 13.52 26.33
C LYS A 350 10.28 14.73 26.52
N ARG A 351 10.85 15.25 25.43
CA ARG A 351 11.75 16.41 25.47
C ARG A 351 11.02 17.75 25.44
N LYS A 352 9.69 17.72 25.30
CA LYS A 352 8.79 18.87 25.46
C LYS A 352 9.19 20.07 24.60
N VAL A 353 9.53 19.83 23.32
CA VAL A 353 9.96 20.88 22.38
C VAL A 353 8.95 22.04 22.30
N PHE A 354 7.65 21.74 22.39
CA PHE A 354 6.57 22.73 22.42
C PHE A 354 5.95 22.92 23.81
N GLY A 355 6.61 22.41 24.86
CA GLY A 355 6.04 22.28 26.20
C GLY A 355 5.38 20.93 26.45
N CYS A 356 4.55 20.85 27.49
CA CYS A 356 3.95 19.61 27.96
C CYS A 356 2.76 19.21 27.07
N VAL A 357 2.86 18.06 26.40
CA VAL A 357 1.79 17.48 25.57
C VAL A 357 0.88 16.63 26.45
N THR A 358 -0.40 16.99 26.55
CA THR A 358 -1.42 16.21 27.28
C THR A 358 -2.04 15.13 26.42
N SER A 359 -2.16 15.33 25.11
CA SER A 359 -2.66 14.30 24.20
C SER A 359 -2.12 14.51 22.80
N TYR A 360 -1.91 13.41 22.07
CA TYR A 360 -1.61 13.42 20.64
C TYR A 360 -2.41 12.38 19.87
N ILE A 361 -2.59 12.64 18.57
CA ILE A 361 -3.10 11.71 17.57
C ILE A 361 -2.24 11.89 16.32
N TYR A 362 -1.80 10.80 15.69
CA TYR A 362 -1.13 10.89 14.40
C TYR A 362 -1.66 9.88 13.39
N VAL A 363 -1.50 10.21 12.11
CA VAL A 363 -1.81 9.36 10.95
C VAL A 363 -0.72 9.45 9.90
N ILE A 364 -0.43 8.31 9.28
CA ILE A 364 0.52 8.13 8.19
C ILE A 364 -0.24 8.08 6.88
N GLU A 365 0.19 8.91 5.95
CA GLU A 365 -0.28 8.97 4.57
C GLU A 365 0.91 8.70 3.64
N PHE A 366 0.65 7.99 2.55
CA PHE A 366 1.60 7.84 1.46
C PHE A 366 1.15 8.77 0.34
N GLN A 367 1.81 9.92 0.23
CA GLN A 367 1.47 10.89 -0.81
C GLN A 367 1.69 10.27 -2.21
N ASN A 368 1.18 10.90 -3.26
CA ASN A 368 1.29 10.46 -4.66
C ASN A 368 2.70 10.00 -5.10
N ARG A 369 3.78 10.42 -4.46
CA ARG A 369 5.15 9.99 -4.79
C ARG A 369 5.65 8.78 -3.98
N GLY A 370 4.79 8.17 -3.16
CA GLY A 370 5.07 6.99 -2.34
C GLY A 370 5.86 7.26 -1.06
N LEU A 371 6.38 8.46 -0.81
CA LEU A 371 7.11 8.72 0.44
C LEU A 371 6.17 8.76 1.65
N PRO A 372 6.57 8.17 2.79
CA PRO A 372 5.82 8.29 4.03
C PRO A 372 5.69 9.75 4.47
N HIS A 373 4.50 10.11 4.91
CA HIS A 373 4.18 11.41 5.47
C HIS A 373 3.36 11.22 6.74
N CYS A 374 3.71 11.89 7.82
CA CYS A 374 2.97 11.83 9.08
C CYS A 374 2.25 13.15 9.34
N HIS A 375 1.00 13.08 9.75
CA HIS A 375 0.18 14.19 10.25
C HIS A 375 -0.03 13.98 11.74
N ILE A 376 0.35 14.94 12.58
CA ILE A 376 0.33 14.83 14.04
C ILE A 376 -0.46 16.02 14.61
N LEU A 377 -1.45 15.72 15.45
CA LEU A 377 -2.16 16.70 16.27
C LEU A 377 -1.66 16.61 17.70
N LEU A 378 -1.33 17.77 18.28
CA LEU A 378 -0.87 17.88 19.66
C LEU A 378 -1.81 18.79 20.45
N THR A 379 -2.21 18.34 21.63
CA THR A 379 -2.86 19.15 22.66
C THR A 379 -1.87 19.38 23.79
N LEU A 380 -1.61 20.64 24.09
CA LEU A 380 -0.71 21.09 25.14
C LEU A 380 -1.45 21.30 26.46
N ASP A 381 -0.75 21.20 27.58
CA ASP A 381 -1.28 21.53 28.90
C ASP A 381 -1.57 23.04 29.03
N SER A 382 -2.24 23.42 30.12
CA SER A 382 -2.65 24.80 30.37
C SER A 382 -1.47 25.77 30.53
N SER A 383 -0.31 25.28 30.98
CA SER A 383 0.92 26.08 31.18
C SER A 383 1.71 26.29 29.89
N SER A 384 1.56 25.38 28.93
CA SER A 384 2.27 25.36 27.64
C SER A 384 1.42 25.89 26.48
N LYS A 385 0.20 26.39 26.74
CA LYS A 385 -0.68 26.91 25.69
C LYS A 385 -0.03 28.09 24.96
N ILE A 386 -0.10 28.03 23.63
CA ILE A 386 0.30 29.12 22.73
C ILE A 386 -0.87 30.11 22.67
N ARG A 387 -0.78 31.24 23.38
CA ARG A 387 -1.89 32.19 23.52
C ARG A 387 -1.64 33.53 22.85
N THR A 388 -0.38 33.89 22.69
CA THR A 388 0.02 35.21 22.19
C THR A 388 0.80 35.08 20.88
N LYS A 389 0.87 36.19 20.13
CA LYS A 389 1.78 36.33 18.98
C LYS A 389 3.23 35.99 19.32
N TYR A 390 3.67 36.36 20.52
CA TYR A 390 5.01 36.03 21.02
C TYR A 390 5.21 34.53 21.19
N ASP A 391 4.23 33.82 21.75
CA ASP A 391 4.29 32.36 21.88
C ASP A 391 4.33 31.67 20.50
N ILE A 392 3.58 32.19 19.53
CA ILE A 392 3.59 31.67 18.15
C ILE A 392 5.00 31.83 17.56
N ASP A 393 5.53 33.05 17.57
CA ASP A 393 6.83 33.39 16.97
C ASP A 393 8.00 32.68 17.67
N LYS A 394 7.84 32.30 18.96
CA LYS A 394 8.80 31.48 19.70
C LYS A 394 8.99 30.09 19.08
N PHE A 395 7.93 29.50 18.54
CA PHE A 395 7.93 28.10 18.08
C PHE A 395 7.83 27.95 16.56
N VAL A 396 7.20 28.90 15.86
CA VAL A 396 6.90 28.80 14.43
C VAL A 396 7.38 30.07 13.74
N THR A 397 8.09 29.88 12.63
CA THR A 397 8.46 30.96 11.71
C THR A 397 8.09 30.59 10.29
N ALA A 398 7.79 31.60 9.48
CA ALA A 398 7.59 31.47 8.04
C ALA A 398 8.59 32.35 7.26
N GLU A 399 9.77 32.58 7.84
CA GLU A 399 10.84 33.39 7.25
C GLU A 399 12.07 32.54 6.88
N LEU A 400 12.82 33.01 5.88
CA LEU A 400 14.13 32.51 5.55
C LEU A 400 15.10 32.79 6.72
N PRO A 401 15.88 31.80 7.17
CA PRO A 401 16.94 32.02 8.15
C PRO A 401 17.99 33.00 7.60
N ASN A 402 18.67 33.72 8.48
CA ASN A 402 19.84 34.47 8.05
C ASN A 402 20.99 33.51 7.73
N ILE A 403 21.45 33.53 6.48
CA ILE A 403 22.53 32.64 5.97
C ILE A 403 23.84 32.81 6.73
N ASN A 404 24.16 34.04 7.18
CA ASN A 404 25.38 34.35 7.92
C ASN A 404 25.33 33.88 9.38
N VAL A 405 24.13 33.69 9.94
CA VAL A 405 23.92 33.23 11.32
C VAL A 405 23.79 31.72 11.38
N ASN A 406 23.01 31.12 10.48
CA ASN A 406 22.74 29.68 10.50
C ASN A 406 22.61 29.13 9.08
N ARG A 407 23.75 29.06 8.38
CA ARG A 407 23.87 28.52 7.02
C ARG A 407 23.20 27.15 6.86
N ARG A 408 23.40 26.24 7.81
CA ARG A 408 22.80 24.89 7.75
C ARG A 408 21.27 24.94 7.76
N LEU A 409 20.65 25.75 8.61
CA LEU A 409 19.20 25.89 8.60
C LEU A 409 18.71 26.58 7.33
N PHE A 410 19.43 27.58 6.84
CA PHE A 410 19.12 28.24 5.58
C PHE A 410 19.08 27.25 4.41
N GLU A 411 20.10 26.40 4.28
CA GLU A 411 20.16 25.34 3.26
C GLU A 411 19.01 24.34 3.39
N ILE A 412 18.63 23.96 4.61
CA ILE A 412 17.49 23.06 4.85
C ILE A 412 16.17 23.73 4.47
N VAL A 413 15.94 24.97 4.89
CA VAL A 413 14.69 25.69 4.64
C VAL A 413 14.51 25.95 3.15
N THR A 414 15.56 26.41 2.46
CA THR A 414 15.51 26.64 1.00
C THR A 414 15.29 25.35 0.21
N LYS A 415 15.77 24.21 0.71
CA LYS A 415 15.57 22.89 0.07
C LYS A 415 14.22 22.26 0.39
N CYS A 416 13.75 22.36 1.63
CA CYS A 416 12.67 21.53 2.15
C CYS A 416 11.43 22.30 2.59
N MET A 417 11.48 23.62 2.79
CA MET A 417 10.36 24.41 3.34
C MET A 417 9.85 25.46 2.36
N VAL A 418 10.21 25.39 1.08
CA VAL A 418 9.73 26.30 0.04
C VAL A 418 8.56 25.66 -0.71
N HIS A 419 7.42 26.34 -0.77
CA HIS A 419 6.25 25.86 -1.52
C HIS A 419 6.41 26.03 -3.04
N GLY A 420 7.30 26.93 -3.46
CA GLY A 420 7.33 27.51 -4.79
C GLY A 420 8.39 27.00 -5.79
N PRO A 421 8.31 27.51 -7.03
CA PRO A 421 7.23 28.38 -7.54
C PRO A 421 6.06 27.59 -8.13
N CYS A 422 4.87 28.14 -7.90
CA CYS A 422 3.63 27.70 -8.53
C CYS A 422 3.63 28.14 -10.01
N GLY A 423 3.15 27.28 -10.91
CA GLY A 423 2.96 27.59 -12.32
C GLY A 423 1.84 26.71 -12.90
N PRO A 424 1.39 26.92 -14.15
CA PRO A 424 0.19 26.26 -14.69
C PRO A 424 0.19 24.73 -14.56
N ASN A 425 1.37 24.11 -14.61
CA ASN A 425 1.56 22.66 -14.51
C ASN A 425 1.89 22.17 -13.08
N ALA A 426 1.90 23.05 -12.08
CA ALA A 426 2.21 22.68 -10.72
C ALA A 426 1.02 21.97 -10.07
N PRO A 427 1.21 20.83 -9.36
CA PRO A 427 0.12 20.06 -8.74
C PRO A 427 -0.70 20.84 -7.71
N CYS A 428 -0.18 21.96 -7.21
CA CYS A 428 -0.88 22.82 -6.26
C CYS A 428 -1.90 23.76 -6.92
N MET A 429 -1.87 23.93 -8.25
CA MET A 429 -2.77 24.84 -8.95
C MET A 429 -4.17 24.23 -9.13
N LYS A 430 -5.18 25.04 -8.85
CA LYS A 430 -6.58 24.78 -9.16
C LYS A 430 -7.18 26.07 -9.70
N ASP A 431 -7.84 25.98 -10.86
CA ASP A 431 -8.53 27.11 -11.48
C ASP A 431 -7.64 28.36 -11.66
N GLY A 432 -6.37 28.15 -12.02
CA GLY A 432 -5.41 29.24 -12.23
C GLY A 432 -4.79 29.82 -10.94
N GLU A 433 -5.22 29.38 -9.76
CA GLU A 433 -4.69 29.83 -8.47
C GLU A 433 -4.05 28.69 -7.67
N CYS A 434 -3.11 29.03 -6.79
CA CYS A 434 -2.56 28.04 -5.87
C CYS A 434 -3.62 27.64 -4.84
N SER A 435 -3.96 26.36 -4.75
CA SER A 435 -4.89 25.81 -3.75
C SER A 435 -4.45 26.01 -2.29
N LYS A 436 -3.19 26.38 -2.07
CA LYS A 436 -2.60 26.73 -0.77
C LYS A 436 -2.40 28.24 -0.60
N GLN A 437 -2.82 29.04 -1.58
CA GLN A 437 -2.75 30.49 -1.63
C GLN A 437 -1.32 31.02 -1.47
N PHE A 438 -0.38 30.41 -2.19
CA PHE A 438 0.98 30.94 -2.34
C PHE A 438 1.08 31.72 -3.66
N PRO A 439 1.88 32.81 -3.71
CA PRO A 439 2.62 33.39 -2.59
C PRO A 439 1.71 34.03 -1.53
N LYS A 440 2.10 33.94 -0.25
CA LYS A 440 1.39 34.62 0.85
C LYS A 440 1.68 36.12 0.84
N ALA A 441 0.85 36.94 1.48
CA ALA A 441 1.15 38.35 1.67
C ALA A 441 2.34 38.56 2.64
N PHE A 442 3.11 39.63 2.42
CA PHE A 442 4.07 40.09 3.42
C PHE A 442 3.34 40.62 4.65
N ARG A 443 3.96 40.43 5.81
CA ARG A 443 3.46 40.87 7.12
C ARG A 443 4.64 41.17 8.03
N GLU A 444 4.65 42.36 8.64
CA GLU A 444 5.71 42.76 9.59
C GLU A 444 5.60 42.01 10.93
N GLU A 445 4.38 41.63 11.31
CA GLU A 445 4.10 40.91 12.55
C GLU A 445 3.12 39.76 12.33
N THR A 446 3.13 38.79 13.24
CA THR A 446 2.13 37.71 13.25
C THR A 446 0.78 38.26 13.70
N GLU A 447 -0.29 37.90 12.99
CA GLU A 447 -1.67 38.25 13.33
C GLU A 447 -2.45 37.01 13.75
N GLU A 448 -3.22 37.15 14.83
CA GLU A 448 -4.14 36.10 15.26
C GLU A 448 -5.31 36.02 14.29
N ASN A 449 -5.66 34.80 13.90
CA ASN A 449 -6.78 34.56 13.00
C ASN A 449 -7.87 33.78 13.73
N VAL A 450 -8.98 34.45 14.03
CA VAL A 450 -10.13 33.88 14.74
C VAL A 450 -10.79 32.74 13.95
N ASN A 451 -10.61 32.71 12.62
CA ASN A 451 -11.30 31.79 11.71
C ASN A 451 -10.41 30.70 11.09
N GLY A 452 -9.12 30.59 11.46
CA GLY A 452 -8.19 29.70 10.77
C GLY A 452 -6.85 29.48 11.49
N TYR A 453 -5.77 29.43 10.70
CA TYR A 453 -4.40 29.47 11.20
C TYR A 453 -3.93 30.93 11.33
N PRO A 454 -3.04 31.26 12.28
CA PRO A 454 -2.43 32.58 12.36
C PRO A 454 -1.84 33.01 11.02
N VAL A 455 -1.90 34.31 10.76
CA VAL A 455 -1.18 34.89 9.62
C VAL A 455 0.22 35.18 10.11
N TYR A 456 1.16 34.28 9.81
CA TYR A 456 2.54 34.40 10.28
C TYR A 456 3.25 35.61 9.68
N LYS A 457 4.12 36.21 10.49
CA LYS A 457 5.12 37.19 10.08
C LYS A 457 5.94 36.69 8.88
N ARG A 458 6.04 37.54 7.85
CA ARG A 458 6.77 37.36 6.60
C ARG A 458 7.29 38.72 6.16
N ARG A 459 8.44 39.16 6.68
CA ARG A 459 8.99 40.48 6.32
C ARG A 459 9.45 40.53 4.88
N CYS A 460 9.33 41.70 4.27
CA CYS A 460 9.90 41.92 2.95
C CYS A 460 11.43 41.88 3.03
N ILE A 461 12.04 41.04 2.20
CA ILE A 461 13.50 40.90 2.09
C ILE A 461 13.86 40.83 0.62
N GLU A 462 15.12 41.10 0.31
CA GLU A 462 15.68 40.82 -1.02
C GLU A 462 15.50 39.32 -1.36
N PRO A 463 14.88 38.99 -2.51
CA PRO A 463 14.67 37.62 -2.91
C PRO A 463 16.01 36.87 -3.05
N VAL A 464 16.07 35.64 -2.55
CA VAL A 464 17.25 34.79 -2.68
C VAL A 464 17.08 33.81 -3.83
N ARG A 465 18.14 33.60 -4.60
CA ARG A 465 18.15 32.62 -5.68
C ARG A 465 18.22 31.20 -5.14
N VAL A 466 17.16 30.42 -5.35
CA VAL A 466 17.07 28.99 -5.03
C VAL A 466 16.90 28.22 -6.35
N GLY A 467 17.99 27.60 -6.82
CA GLY A 467 18.03 26.96 -8.13
C GLY A 467 17.80 27.95 -9.27
N LYS A 468 16.70 27.75 -10.02
CA LYS A 468 16.31 28.62 -11.15
C LYS A 468 15.37 29.76 -10.76
N HIS A 469 14.96 29.84 -9.49
CA HIS A 469 13.88 30.72 -9.05
C HIS A 469 14.38 31.69 -7.98
N TYR A 470 13.74 32.87 -7.91
CA TYR A 470 13.94 33.83 -6.82
C TYR A 470 12.82 33.66 -5.81
N ILE A 471 13.21 33.41 -4.56
CA ILE A 471 12.31 33.04 -3.47
C ILE A 471 12.50 34.03 -2.33
N ASP A 472 11.39 34.52 -1.78
CA ASP A 472 11.32 35.37 -0.60
C ASP A 472 10.44 34.73 0.48
N ASN A 473 10.22 35.45 1.58
CA ASN A 473 9.42 34.98 2.72
C ASN A 473 7.97 34.62 2.38
N ARG A 474 7.41 35.03 1.24
CA ARG A 474 6.02 34.71 0.85
C ARG A 474 5.83 33.24 0.47
N TRP A 475 6.92 32.55 0.16
CA TRP A 475 6.92 31.16 -0.32
C TRP A 475 7.28 30.13 0.76
N ILE A 476 7.67 30.59 1.95
CA ILE A 476 8.14 29.72 3.01
C ILE A 476 6.95 29.09 3.74
N VAL A 477 6.96 27.77 3.84
CA VAL A 477 5.99 27.00 4.61
C VAL A 477 6.34 27.14 6.10
N PRO A 478 5.37 27.41 7.00
CA PRO A 478 5.64 27.57 8.43
C PRO A 478 6.37 26.36 9.04
N TYR A 479 7.41 26.61 9.83
CA TYR A 479 8.25 25.54 10.40
C TYR A 479 8.77 25.91 11.78
N ASN A 480 9.21 24.89 12.52
CA ASN A 480 10.01 25.07 13.72
C ASN A 480 11.51 24.96 13.37
N PRO A 481 12.33 26.00 13.62
CA PRO A 481 13.76 26.00 13.29
C PRO A 481 14.56 24.82 13.84
N TRP A 482 14.26 24.40 15.07
CA TRP A 482 14.97 23.32 15.74
C TRP A 482 14.64 21.97 15.11
N LEU A 483 13.34 21.68 14.92
CA LEU A 483 12.89 20.43 14.28
C LEU A 483 13.43 20.32 12.86
N SER A 484 13.29 21.35 12.03
CA SER A 484 13.80 21.32 10.65
C SER A 484 15.32 21.09 10.62
N LYS A 485 16.08 21.71 11.52
CA LYS A 485 17.54 21.51 11.61
C LYS A 485 17.93 20.10 12.06
N LYS A 486 17.23 19.56 13.08
CA LYS A 486 17.51 18.23 13.63
C LYS A 486 17.19 17.14 12.62
N TYR A 487 16.03 17.21 11.99
CA TYR A 487 15.55 16.16 11.10
C TYR A 487 15.99 16.34 9.65
N ASN A 488 16.45 17.52 9.23
CA ASN A 488 16.81 17.80 7.84
C ASN A 488 15.71 17.31 6.89
N ALA A 489 14.49 17.80 7.08
CA ALA A 489 13.31 17.30 6.38
C ALA A 489 12.25 18.40 6.28
N HIS A 490 11.25 18.18 5.41
CA HIS A 490 10.07 19.04 5.36
C HIS A 490 9.22 18.75 6.61
N ILE A 491 9.33 19.63 7.62
CA ILE A 491 8.50 19.62 8.83
C ILE A 491 7.71 20.92 8.89
N ASN A 492 6.44 20.86 8.50
CA ASN A 492 5.55 22.01 8.60
C ASN A 492 4.80 21.98 9.93
N VAL A 493 4.79 23.11 10.63
CA VAL A 493 4.19 23.29 11.96
C VAL A 493 3.21 24.43 11.90
N GLU A 494 1.95 24.13 12.20
CA GLU A 494 0.85 25.08 12.14
C GLU A 494 0.19 25.22 13.52
N VAL A 495 0.01 26.46 14.00
CA VAL A 495 -0.70 26.73 15.26
C VAL A 495 -2.21 26.75 15.00
N CYS A 496 -2.95 25.96 15.77
CA CYS A 496 -4.38 25.74 15.58
C CYS A 496 -5.19 26.76 16.39
N ALA A 497 -5.54 27.90 15.79
CA ALA A 497 -6.26 28.96 16.51
C ALA A 497 -7.79 28.73 16.64
N SER A 498 -8.41 27.98 15.72
CA SER A 498 -9.88 27.86 15.63
C SER A 498 -10.40 26.43 15.54
N VAL A 499 -11.68 26.22 15.89
CA VAL A 499 -12.41 24.94 15.71
C VAL A 499 -12.58 24.59 14.22
N LYS A 500 -12.60 25.58 13.32
CA LYS A 500 -12.59 25.34 11.87
C LYS A 500 -11.28 24.67 11.43
N SER A 501 -10.15 25.10 12.00
CA SER A 501 -8.86 24.44 11.82
C SER A 501 -8.95 22.99 12.29
N VAL A 502 -9.55 22.71 13.45
CA VAL A 502 -9.77 21.34 13.96
C VAL A 502 -10.54 20.45 12.96
N LYS A 503 -11.65 20.93 12.38
CA LYS A 503 -12.39 20.18 11.35
C LYS A 503 -11.53 19.90 10.11
N TYR A 504 -10.77 20.88 9.65
CA TYR A 504 -9.89 20.74 8.49
C TYR A 504 -8.72 19.79 8.77
N LEU A 505 -8.21 19.80 9.99
CA LEU A 505 -7.13 18.93 10.44
C LEU A 505 -7.54 17.47 10.45
N TYR A 506 -8.76 17.17 10.91
CA TYR A 506 -9.29 15.82 10.90
C TYR A 506 -9.55 15.25 9.52
N LYS A 507 -9.65 16.10 8.48
CA LYS A 507 -9.58 15.61 7.10
C LYS A 507 -8.27 14.86 6.88
N TYR A 508 -7.13 15.37 7.32
CA TYR A 508 -5.82 14.71 7.10
C TYR A 508 -5.61 13.47 7.98
N VAL A 509 -6.36 13.37 9.08
CA VAL A 509 -6.34 12.20 9.97
C VAL A 509 -7.28 11.10 9.44
N TYR A 510 -8.37 11.44 8.76
CA TYR A 510 -9.41 10.46 8.38
C TYR A 510 -9.77 10.44 6.88
N LYS A 511 -8.97 11.09 6.03
CA LYS A 511 -9.10 10.93 4.58
C LYS A 511 -8.78 9.47 4.25
N GLY A 512 -9.71 8.80 3.58
CA GLY A 512 -9.46 7.48 2.99
C GLY A 512 -8.33 7.53 1.95
N HIS A 513 -7.96 6.36 1.44
CA HIS A 513 -6.99 6.27 0.35
C HIS A 513 -7.41 7.13 -0.86
N ASP A 514 -6.45 7.67 -1.61
CA ASP A 514 -6.75 8.31 -2.88
C ASP A 514 -7.44 7.26 -3.78
N ALA A 515 -8.73 7.49 -4.05
CA ALA A 515 -9.61 6.60 -4.78
C ALA A 515 -10.30 7.33 -5.92
N ALA A 516 -10.33 6.71 -7.11
CA ALA A 516 -11.22 7.12 -8.19
C ALA A 516 -12.56 6.37 -8.03
N SER A 517 -13.67 7.10 -7.94
CA SER A 517 -15.01 6.47 -7.90
C SER A 517 -15.39 6.02 -9.30
N ILE A 518 -15.54 4.70 -9.51
CA ILE A 518 -16.12 4.12 -10.73
C ILE A 518 -17.37 3.35 -10.30
N THR A 519 -18.54 3.80 -10.74
CA THR A 519 -19.80 3.11 -10.45
C THR A 519 -20.10 2.15 -11.60
N LEU A 520 -19.87 0.85 -11.41
CA LEU A 520 -20.39 -0.19 -12.31
C LEU A 520 -21.88 -0.38 -11.99
N LYS A 521 -22.77 0.08 -12.89
CA LYS A 521 -24.20 -0.18 -12.77
C LYS A 521 -24.49 -1.60 -13.26
N ASN A 522 -25.03 -2.44 -12.39
CA ASN A 522 -25.83 -3.59 -12.79
C ASN A 522 -27.29 -3.14 -12.80
N ASP A 523 -27.99 -3.34 -13.90
CA ASP A 523 -29.27 -2.65 -14.18
C ASP A 523 -30.48 -3.11 -13.34
N ASP A 524 -30.37 -4.22 -12.59
CA ASP A 524 -31.54 -4.82 -11.90
C ASP A 524 -31.47 -4.89 -10.35
N SER A 525 -30.37 -4.46 -9.72
CA SER A 525 -30.25 -4.51 -8.24
C SER A 525 -29.32 -3.46 -7.63
N VAL A 526 -29.65 -3.00 -6.41
CA VAL A 526 -28.76 -2.20 -5.57
C VAL A 526 -27.85 -3.16 -4.79
N ASN A 527 -26.68 -3.47 -5.35
CA ASN A 527 -25.63 -4.16 -4.62
C ASN A 527 -24.81 -3.16 -3.80
N HIS A 528 -24.48 -3.51 -2.55
CA HIS A 528 -23.57 -2.73 -1.71
C HIS A 528 -22.40 -3.63 -1.30
N ASP A 529 -21.29 -3.52 -2.01
CA ASP A 529 -20.06 -4.27 -1.73
C ASP A 529 -18.94 -3.28 -1.38
N GLU A 530 -18.66 -3.14 -0.08
CA GLU A 530 -17.57 -2.29 0.39
C GLU A 530 -16.18 -2.83 0.07
N ILE A 531 -16.05 -4.13 -0.20
CA ILE A 531 -14.78 -4.70 -0.66
C ILE A 531 -14.50 -4.20 -2.08
N LEU A 532 -15.50 -4.21 -2.96
CA LEU A 532 -15.36 -3.62 -4.29
C LEU A 532 -15.05 -2.12 -4.19
N ASN A 533 -15.80 -1.35 -3.40
CA ASN A 533 -15.51 0.07 -3.18
C ASN A 533 -14.12 0.33 -2.59
N SER A 534 -13.58 -0.60 -1.81
CA SER A 534 -12.24 -0.49 -1.22
C SER A 534 -11.12 -0.87 -2.20
N LEU A 535 -11.43 -1.67 -3.23
CA LEU A 535 -10.48 -2.11 -4.27
C LEU A 535 -10.55 -1.20 -5.50
N ASP A 536 -11.73 -0.65 -5.79
CA ASP A 536 -11.97 0.27 -6.88
C ASP A 536 -11.31 1.61 -6.59
N GLY A 537 -10.44 2.04 -7.51
CA GLY A 537 -9.78 3.34 -7.43
C GLY A 537 -8.56 3.42 -6.50
N ARG A 538 -8.28 2.42 -5.64
CA ARG A 538 -7.19 2.50 -4.65
C ARG A 538 -5.82 2.37 -5.32
N TYR A 539 -4.99 3.39 -5.15
CA TYR A 539 -3.57 3.33 -5.50
C TYR A 539 -2.75 2.86 -4.30
N VAL A 540 -1.91 1.84 -4.49
CA VAL A 540 -0.93 1.37 -3.50
C VAL A 540 0.48 1.59 -4.03
N SER A 541 1.34 2.21 -3.22
CA SER A 541 2.76 2.42 -3.51
C SER A 541 3.64 1.35 -2.85
N ALA A 542 4.87 1.15 -3.35
CA ALA A 542 5.79 0.17 -2.77
C ALA A 542 6.15 0.47 -1.30
N PRO A 543 6.39 1.74 -0.90
CA PRO A 543 6.58 2.07 0.51
C PRO A 543 5.30 1.84 1.35
N GLU A 544 4.09 2.10 0.83
CA GLU A 544 2.86 1.77 1.56
C GLU A 544 2.74 0.26 1.78
N ALA A 545 2.91 -0.53 0.72
CA ALA A 545 2.88 -1.97 0.78
C ALA A 545 3.91 -2.50 1.80
N MET A 546 5.13 -1.98 1.76
CA MET A 546 6.19 -2.35 2.70
C MET A 546 5.86 -1.96 4.15
N TRP A 547 5.29 -0.77 4.38
CA TRP A 547 4.84 -0.33 5.70
C TRP A 547 3.79 -1.28 6.29
N ARG A 548 2.81 -1.68 5.46
CA ARG A 548 1.74 -2.59 5.85
C ARG A 548 2.24 -4.02 6.07
N LEU A 549 3.12 -4.51 5.20
CA LEU A 549 3.76 -5.83 5.36
C LEU A 549 4.69 -5.89 6.57
N SER A 550 5.23 -4.76 7.00
CA SER A 550 6.03 -4.63 8.24
C SER A 550 5.18 -4.44 9.50
N GLU A 551 3.85 -4.49 9.39
CA GLU A 551 2.90 -4.27 10.49
C GLU A 551 3.07 -2.92 11.21
N PHE A 552 3.62 -1.92 10.53
CA PHE A 552 3.73 -0.59 11.09
C PHE A 552 2.34 0.06 11.14
N SER A 553 1.97 0.60 12.30
CA SER A 553 0.67 1.25 12.44
C SER A 553 0.58 2.50 11.56
N MET A 554 -0.51 2.64 10.81
CA MET A 554 -0.83 3.85 10.04
C MET A 554 -1.36 4.99 10.91
N SER A 555 -1.70 4.72 12.16
CA SER A 555 -2.33 5.71 13.04
C SER A 555 -2.11 5.34 14.49
N ASP A 556 -1.91 6.31 15.35
CA ASP A 556 -1.83 6.06 16.79
C ASP A 556 -2.33 7.25 17.59
N LYS A 557 -2.62 7.01 18.87
CA LYS A 557 -3.11 8.01 19.80
C LYS A 557 -2.58 7.75 21.21
N SER A 558 -2.31 8.84 21.91
CA SER A 558 -1.85 8.83 23.31
C SER A 558 -2.78 8.13 24.30
N HIS A 559 -4.09 8.07 24.02
CA HIS A 559 -5.09 7.60 24.97
C HIS A 559 -5.99 6.53 24.34
N THR A 560 -6.30 5.49 25.12
CA THR A 560 -7.29 4.49 24.75
C THR A 560 -8.70 5.04 24.97
N VAL A 561 -9.51 5.05 23.91
CA VAL A 561 -10.93 5.40 24.00
C VAL A 561 -11.73 4.10 24.06
N ILE A 562 -12.42 3.88 25.17
CA ILE A 562 -13.33 2.75 25.34
C ILE A 562 -14.73 3.22 24.95
N ARG A 563 -15.35 2.51 24.02
CA ARG A 563 -16.71 2.80 23.56
C ARG A 563 -17.67 1.92 24.34
N PHE A 564 -18.58 2.54 25.08
CA PHE A 564 -19.69 1.82 25.69
C PHE A 564 -20.73 1.49 24.62
N ALA A 565 -21.29 0.29 24.67
CA ALA A 565 -22.40 -0.10 23.83
C ALA A 565 -23.69 0.57 24.32
N VAL A 566 -23.80 1.89 24.14
CA VAL A 566 -25.04 2.63 24.38
C VAL A 566 -25.83 2.63 23.08
N HIS A 567 -27.03 2.08 23.14
CA HIS A 567 -27.93 1.94 21.99
C HIS A 567 -29.33 2.35 22.40
N LEU A 568 -30.14 2.77 21.41
CA LEU A 568 -31.58 2.95 21.63
C LEU A 568 -32.25 1.59 21.93
N PRO A 569 -33.48 1.57 22.47
CA PRO A 569 -34.26 0.35 22.58
C PRO A 569 -34.26 -0.44 21.26
N GLU A 570 -34.08 -1.76 21.33
CA GLU A 570 -33.98 -2.68 20.17
C GLU A 570 -32.79 -2.47 19.21
N GLN A 571 -31.84 -1.59 19.53
CA GLN A 571 -30.63 -1.37 18.73
C GLN A 571 -29.38 -1.98 19.36
N GLN A 572 -29.58 -3.00 20.21
CA GLN A 572 -28.51 -3.66 20.94
C GLN A 572 -27.56 -4.39 19.99
N ALA A 573 -26.25 -4.30 20.25
CA ALA A 573 -25.28 -5.14 19.57
C ALA A 573 -25.49 -6.61 20.00
N ILE A 574 -26.09 -7.43 19.14
CA ILE A 574 -26.33 -8.84 19.44
C ILE A 574 -25.10 -9.67 19.07
N PHE A 575 -24.47 -10.27 20.09
CA PHE A 575 -23.32 -11.16 19.91
C PHE A 575 -23.79 -12.61 19.79
N LEU A 576 -23.94 -13.11 18.57
CA LEU A 576 -24.21 -14.54 18.36
C LEU A 576 -22.94 -15.36 18.64
N LYS A 577 -22.97 -16.21 19.68
CA LYS A 577 -21.96 -17.26 19.90
C LYS A 577 -22.27 -18.44 18.98
N LYS A 578 -21.25 -18.95 18.28
CA LYS A 578 -21.35 -20.14 17.42
C LYS A 578 -22.01 -21.27 18.23
N GLY A 579 -23.16 -21.76 17.77
CA GLY A 579 -23.94 -22.81 18.42
C GLY A 579 -25.17 -22.39 19.24
N LYS A 580 -25.41 -21.10 19.50
CA LYS A 580 -26.68 -20.66 20.14
C LYS A 580 -27.76 -20.34 19.09
N LYS A 581 -28.89 -21.05 19.14
CA LYS A 581 -30.08 -20.77 18.32
C LYS A 581 -30.73 -19.44 18.76
N MET A 582 -31.21 -18.65 17.80
CA MET A 582 -31.88 -17.34 17.98
C MET A 582 -33.05 -17.31 18.98
N LYS A 583 -33.63 -18.47 19.35
CA LYS A 583 -34.84 -18.56 20.19
C LYS A 583 -34.62 -18.29 21.70
N GLN A 584 -33.40 -18.01 22.16
CA GLN A 584 -33.12 -17.77 23.59
C GLN A 584 -32.91 -16.31 24.00
N LEU A 585 -33.17 -15.33 23.11
CA LEU A 585 -32.98 -13.90 23.41
C LEU A 585 -34.26 -13.17 23.85
N ASN A 586 -35.43 -13.81 23.83
CA ASN A 586 -36.71 -13.19 24.23
C ASN A 586 -36.98 -13.21 25.75
N GLY A 587 -36.01 -13.59 26.58
CA GLY A 587 -36.18 -13.74 28.04
C GLY A 587 -35.48 -12.71 28.91
N LEU A 588 -34.88 -11.66 28.33
CA LEU A 588 -34.19 -10.57 29.04
C LEU A 588 -34.58 -9.20 28.48
N LEU A 589 -35.86 -9.04 28.12
CA LEU A 589 -36.49 -7.73 27.91
C LEU A 589 -37.14 -7.26 29.22
#